data_AF-A0A137PF37-F1
#
_entry.id   AF-A0A137PF37-F1
#
_cell.length_a   1.000
_cell.length_b   1.000
_cell.length_c   1.000
_cell.angle_alpha   90.00
_cell.angle_beta   90.00
_cell.angle_gamma   90.00
#
_symmetry.space_group_name_H-M   'P 1'
#
loop_
_entity.id
_entity.type
_entity.pdbx_description
1 polymer ?
#
loop_
_entity_poly.entity_id
_entity_poly.type
_entity_poly.pdbx_seq_one_letter_code
_entity_poly.pdbx_strand_id
1 'polypeptide(L)'
;MFTIALSLHKLPEGIMISVPVYYGYKSKWKAIVACLICTLVPQLIGALLGWASTKLVYDSFITGVMFLVATTILSETTFQEVIPMAQNYDPKDKYTTNWILIGIVLFLFLKNSVE
;
A
#
# COMPACT_ATOMS: atom_id res chain seq x y z
N MET A 1 -15.19 -5.05 -3.44
CA MET A 1 -14.27 -4.15 -4.18
C MET A 1 -13.02 -3.82 -3.39
N PHE A 2 -13.14 -3.45 -2.10
CA PHE A 2 -11.99 -3.10 -1.25
C PHE A 2 -10.89 -4.18 -1.20
N THR A 3 -11.26 -5.46 -1.08
CA THR A 3 -10.30 -6.59 -1.11
C THR A 3 -9.53 -6.72 -2.42
N ILE A 4 -10.15 -6.44 -3.57
CA ILE A 4 -9.47 -6.50 -4.89
C ILE A 4 -8.48 -5.35 -5.02
N ALA A 5 -8.89 -4.13 -4.68
CA ALA A 5 -8.01 -2.96 -4.66
C ALA A 5 -6.85 -3.12 -3.66
N LEU A 6 -7.14 -3.69 -2.49
CA LEU A 6 -6.14 -4.00 -1.48
C LEU A 6 -5.13 -5.05 -1.99
N SER A 7 -5.57 -6.05 -2.75
CA SER A 7 -4.65 -7.03 -3.35
C SER A 7 -3.79 -6.43 -4.47
N LEU A 8 -4.35 -5.53 -5.29
CA LEU A 8 -3.63 -4.97 -6.43
C LEU A 8 -2.49 -4.03 -6.03
N HIS A 9 -2.63 -3.21 -4.98
CA HIS A 9 -1.53 -2.32 -4.55
C HIS A 9 -0.34 -3.08 -3.92
N LYS A 10 -0.54 -4.35 -3.52
CA LYS A 10 0.54 -5.19 -3.00
C LYS A 10 1.55 -5.61 -4.06
N LEU A 11 1.16 -5.60 -5.34
CA LEU A 11 2.09 -5.85 -6.44
C LEU A 11 3.16 -4.75 -6.54
N PRO A 12 2.81 -3.45 -6.64
CA PRO A 12 3.77 -2.35 -6.52
C PRO A 12 4.64 -2.41 -5.26
N GLU A 13 4.06 -2.59 -4.07
CA GLU A 13 4.83 -2.70 -2.81
C GLU A 13 5.87 -3.82 -2.86
N GLY A 14 5.47 -4.99 -3.36
CA GLY A 14 6.39 -6.12 -3.51
C GLY A 14 7.55 -5.84 -4.47
N ILE A 15 7.31 -5.09 -5.55
CA ILE A 15 8.36 -4.67 -6.49
C ILE A 15 9.31 -3.67 -5.81
N MET A 16 8.77 -2.68 -5.11
CA MET A 16 9.55 -1.64 -4.41
C MET A 16 10.48 -2.23 -3.34
N ILE A 17 10.10 -3.35 -2.70
CA ILE A 17 10.94 -4.02 -1.70
C ILE A 17 11.93 -5.00 -2.35
N SER A 18 11.46 -5.82 -3.30
CA SER A 18 12.28 -6.90 -3.86
C SER A 18 13.44 -6.40 -4.73
N VAL A 19 13.23 -5.33 -5.51
CA VAL A 19 14.24 -4.76 -6.39
C VAL A 19 15.49 -4.26 -5.62
N PRO A 20 15.39 -3.34 -4.64
CA PRO A 20 16.57 -2.87 -3.90
C PRO A 20 17.24 -3.97 -3.09
N VAL A 21 16.48 -4.90 -2.49
CA VAL A 21 17.05 -6.05 -1.77
C VAL A 21 17.84 -6.95 -2.71
N TYR A 22 17.33 -7.21 -3.92
CA TYR A 22 18.07 -7.95 -4.94
C TYR A 22 19.34 -7.22 -5.37
N TYR A 23 19.27 -5.90 -5.61
CA TYR A 23 20.44 -5.13 -6.02
C TYR A 23 21.52 -5.07 -4.93
N GLY A 24 21.13 -5.01 -3.64
CA GLY A 24 22.04 -4.99 -2.50
C GLY A 24 22.67 -6.35 -2.16
N TYR A 25 21.88 -7.43 -2.15
CA TYR A 25 22.36 -8.76 -1.75
C TYR A 25 22.71 -9.70 -2.91
N LYS A 26 22.36 -9.34 -4.14
CA LYS A 26 22.53 -10.15 -5.37
C LYS A 26 21.92 -11.56 -5.31
N SER A 27 20.99 -11.80 -4.39
CA SER A 27 20.33 -13.09 -4.19
C SER A 27 18.82 -12.98 -4.41
N LYS A 28 18.31 -13.74 -5.38
CA LYS A 28 16.87 -13.81 -5.69
C LYS A 28 16.06 -14.33 -4.51
N TRP A 29 16.58 -15.33 -3.79
CA TRP A 29 15.92 -15.91 -2.63
C TRP A 29 15.78 -14.91 -1.48
N LYS A 30 16.84 -14.12 -1.19
CA LYS A 30 16.75 -13.08 -0.16
C LYS A 30 15.73 -12.00 -0.52
N ALA A 31 15.67 -11.60 -1.79
CA ALA A 31 14.67 -10.63 -2.28
C ALA A 31 13.23 -11.16 -2.15
N ILE A 32 12.99 -12.43 -2.51
CA ILE A 32 11.67 -13.07 -2.39
C ILE A 32 11.26 -13.19 -0.92
N VAL A 33 12.14 -13.70 -0.06
CA VAL A 33 11.85 -13.89 1.37
C VAL A 33 11.62 -12.55 2.07
N ALA A 34 12.44 -11.54 1.80
CA ALA A 34 12.25 -10.20 2.35
C ALA A 34 10.91 -9.60 1.89
N CYS A 35 10.59 -9.68 0.60
CA CYS A 35 9.31 -9.22 0.08
C CYS A 35 8.12 -9.93 0.77
N LEU A 36 8.16 -11.27 0.88
CA LEU A 36 7.11 -12.03 1.53
C LEU A 36 6.95 -11.66 3.01
N ILE A 37 8.04 -11.53 3.76
CA ILE A 37 7.98 -11.17 5.18
C ILE A 37 7.41 -9.75 5.34
N CYS A 38 7.94 -8.78 4.59
CA CYS A 38 7.55 -7.38 4.72
C CYS A 38 6.11 -7.12 4.24
N THR A 39 5.58 -7.89 3.29
CA THR A 39 4.22 -7.69 2.77
C THR A 39 3.18 -8.57 3.47
N LEU A 40 3.45 -9.87 3.66
CA LEU A 40 2.47 -10.84 4.16
C LEU A 40 2.29 -10.75 5.68
N VAL A 41 3.38 -10.61 6.45
CA VAL A 41 3.32 -10.66 7.91
C VAL A 41 2.50 -9.49 8.48
N PRO A 42 2.70 -8.22 8.08
CA PRO A 42 1.87 -7.11 8.56
C PRO A 42 0.40 -7.29 8.20
N GLN A 43 0.11 -7.85 7.02
CA GLN A 43 -1.26 -8.10 6.57
C GLN A 43 -1.96 -9.14 7.44
N LEU A 44 -1.28 -10.23 7.80
CA LEU A 44 -1.81 -11.26 8.68
C LEU A 44 -2.04 -10.73 10.10
N ILE A 45 -1.11 -9.93 10.61
CA ILE A 45 -1.25 -9.26 11.91
C ILE A 45 -2.45 -8.31 11.88
N GLY A 46 -2.58 -7.47 10.84
CA GLY A 46 -3.71 -6.57 10.67
C GLY A 46 -5.05 -7.31 10.57
N ALA A 47 -5.09 -8.42 9.83
CA ALA A 47 -6.28 -9.28 9.74
C ALA A 47 -6.65 -9.90 11.09
N LEU A 48 -5.67 -10.37 11.85
CA LEU A 48 -5.89 -10.92 13.19
C LEU A 48 -6.40 -9.85 14.17
N LEU A 49 -5.82 -8.65 14.15
CA LEU A 49 -6.27 -7.52 14.96
C LEU A 49 -7.67 -7.05 14.58
N GLY A 50 -7.98 -6.99 13.27
CA GLY A 50 -9.32 -6.67 12.77
C GLY A 50 -10.37 -7.72 13.15
N TRP A 51 -10.00 -9.00 13.08
CA TRP A 51 -10.86 -10.08 13.55
C TRP A 51 -11.07 -10.05 15.07
N ALA A 52 -9.99 -9.88 15.84
CA ALA A 52 -10.03 -9.86 17.30
C ALA A 52 -10.86 -8.68 17.83
N SER A 53 -10.66 -7.48 17.27
CA SER A 53 -11.46 -6.30 17.60
C SER A 53 -12.95 -6.55 17.32
N THR A 54 -13.29 -6.99 16.11
CA THR A 54 -14.69 -7.26 15.72
C THR A 54 -15.33 -8.37 16.56
N LYS A 55 -14.58 -9.42 16.92
CA LYS A 55 -15.09 -10.59 17.63
C LYS A 55 -15.22 -10.39 19.14
N LEU A 56 -14.29 -9.65 19.76
CA LEU A 56 -14.24 -9.45 21.21
C LEU A 56 -15.08 -8.25 21.64
N VAL A 57 -15.01 -7.13 20.90
CA VAL A 57 -15.72 -5.88 21.23
C VAL A 57 -16.08 -5.17 19.92
N TYR A 58 -17.29 -5.40 19.41
CA TYR A 58 -17.78 -4.61 18.29
C TYR A 58 -18.14 -3.21 18.77
N ASP A 59 -17.19 -2.28 18.60
CA ASP A 59 -17.34 -0.89 18.97
C ASP A 59 -16.91 0.03 17.82
N SER A 60 -17.78 0.99 17.49
CA SER A 60 -17.56 1.94 16.40
C SER A 60 -16.37 2.85 16.67
N PHE A 61 -16.07 3.14 17.94
CA PHE A 61 -14.89 3.94 18.29
C PHE A 61 -13.59 3.18 18.03
N ILE A 62 -13.46 1.92 18.49
CA ILE A 62 -12.28 1.08 18.19
C ILE A 62 -12.05 0.96 16.67
N THR A 63 -13.11 0.65 15.93
CA THR A 63 -13.02 0.50 14.47
C THR A 63 -12.63 1.81 13.79
N GLY A 64 -13.16 2.94 14.24
CA GLY A 64 -12.79 4.27 13.77
C GLY A 64 -11.33 4.61 14.02
N VAL A 65 -10.80 4.31 15.21
CA VAL A 65 -9.38 4.50 15.53
C VAL A 65 -8.49 3.63 14.65
N MET A 66 -8.85 2.36 14.41
CA MET A 66 -8.09 1.48 13.52
C MET A 66 -8.01 2.04 12.09
N PHE A 67 -9.13 2.52 11.54
CA PHE A 67 -9.14 3.15 10.23
C PHE A 67 -8.33 4.45 10.21
N LEU A 68 -8.42 5.28 11.27
CA LEU A 68 -7.63 6.51 11.38
C LEU A 68 -6.12 6.22 11.32
N VAL A 69 -5.66 5.23 12.07
CA VAL A 69 -4.25 4.81 12.07
C VAL A 69 -3.84 4.30 10.68
N ALA A 70 -4.66 3.45 10.06
CA ALA A 70 -4.38 2.92 8.73
C ALA A 70 -4.30 4.03 7.66
N THR A 71 -5.27 4.95 7.64
CA THR A 71 -5.28 6.08 6.71
C THR A 71 -4.08 7.00 6.93
N THR A 72 -3.72 7.26 8.19
CA THR A 72 -2.56 8.11 8.51
C THR A 72 -1.27 7.53 7.95
N ILE A 73 -0.98 6.25 8.23
CA ILE A 73 0.24 5.58 7.76
C ILE A 73 0.29 5.52 6.23
N LEU A 74 -0.82 5.16 5.58
CA LEU A 74 -0.87 5.08 4.10
C LEU A 74 -0.71 6.47 3.45
N SER A 75 -1.28 7.51 4.05
CA SER A 75 -1.13 8.87 3.54
C SER A 75 0.31 9.39 3.68
N GLU A 76 0.93 9.18 4.85
CA GLU A 76 2.28 9.67 5.14
C GLU A 76 3.32 8.99 4.26
N THR A 77 3.26 7.66 4.13
CA THR A 77 4.13 6.90 3.22
C THR A 77 3.95 7.32 1.76
N THR A 78 2.71 7.61 1.32
CA THR A 78 2.47 8.08 -0.05
C THR A 78 3.10 9.44 -0.30
N PHE A 79 2.90 10.40 0.60
CA PHE A 79 3.38 11.77 0.43
C PHE A 79 4.89 11.92 0.63
N GLN A 80 5.47 11.22 1.60
CA GLN A 80 6.88 11.37 1.96
C GLN A 80 7.80 10.39 1.23
N GLU A 81 7.31 9.22 0.84
CA GLU A 81 8.16 8.19 0.23
C GLU A 81 7.81 7.97 -1.24
N VAL A 82 6.57 7.58 -1.54
CA VAL A 82 6.20 7.09 -2.90
C VAL A 82 6.23 8.19 -3.94
N ILE A 83 5.60 9.34 -3.68
CA ILE A 83 5.59 10.47 -4.64
C ILE A 83 7.00 11.02 -4.87
N PRO A 84 7.80 11.34 -3.83
CA PRO A 84 9.17 11.80 -4.02
C PRO A 84 10.06 10.77 -4.72
N MET A 85 9.87 9.47 -4.43
CA MET A 85 10.59 8.40 -5.13
C MET A 85 10.24 8.38 -6.61
N ALA A 86 8.96 8.49 -6.99
CA ALA A 86 8.55 8.55 -8.38
C ALA A 86 9.14 9.78 -9.11
N GLN A 87 9.19 10.94 -8.44
CA GLN A 87 9.82 12.14 -8.97
C GLN A 87 11.34 11.99 -9.15
N ASN A 88 12.03 11.31 -8.22
CA ASN A 88 13.45 11.02 -8.34
C ASN A 88 13.77 10.14 -9.57
N TYR A 89 12.84 9.26 -9.98
CA TYR A 89 12.95 8.44 -11.19
C TYR A 89 12.49 9.17 -12.47
N ASP A 90 11.80 10.31 -12.35
CA ASP A 90 11.38 11.17 -13.47
C ASP A 90 11.73 12.65 -13.20
N PRO A 91 13.03 13.01 -13.26
CA PRO A 91 13.51 14.33 -12.83
C PRO A 91 13.02 15.49 -13.70
N LYS A 92 12.42 15.22 -14.86
CA LYS A 92 11.81 16.24 -15.75
C LYS A 92 10.29 16.30 -15.64
N ASP A 93 9.70 15.52 -14.74
CA ASP A 93 8.26 15.38 -14.54
C ASP A 93 7.47 15.18 -15.83
N LYS A 94 7.99 14.31 -16.71
CA LYS A 94 7.36 14.04 -18.00
C LYS A 94 6.14 13.14 -17.86
N TYR A 95 6.14 12.28 -16.85
CA TYR A 95 5.17 11.21 -16.65
C TYR A 95 4.55 11.27 -15.25
N THR A 96 5.34 11.54 -14.21
CA THR A 96 4.92 11.36 -12.81
C THR A 96 3.64 12.13 -12.48
N THR A 97 3.58 13.44 -12.71
CA THR A 97 2.37 14.24 -12.44
C THR A 97 1.18 13.79 -13.27
N ASN A 98 1.36 13.54 -14.57
CA ASN A 98 0.28 13.13 -15.47
C ASN A 98 -0.34 11.78 -15.04
N TRP A 99 0.49 10.80 -14.69
CA TRP A 99 0.02 9.48 -14.27
C TRP A 99 -0.64 9.51 -12.89
N ILE A 100 -0.17 10.34 -11.95
CA ILE A 100 -0.84 10.55 -10.67
C ILE A 100 -2.25 11.12 -10.89
N LEU A 101 -2.38 12.15 -11.72
CA LEU A 101 -3.67 12.77 -12.02
C LEU A 101 -4.63 11.80 -12.72
N ILE A 102 -4.16 11.08 -13.74
CA ILE A 102 -4.94 10.05 -14.44
C ILE A 102 -5.40 8.97 -13.45
N GLY A 103 -4.52 8.53 -12.56
CA GLY A 103 -4.84 7.55 -11.52
C GLY A 103 -5.96 8.04 -10.60
N ILE A 104 -5.87 9.27 -10.09
CA ILE A 104 -6.89 9.87 -9.22
C ILE A 104 -8.24 9.95 -9.94
N VAL A 105 -8.27 10.48 -11.17
CA VAL A 105 -9.51 10.61 -11.95
C VAL A 105 -10.13 9.25 -12.23
N LEU A 106 -9.32 8.25 -12.60
CA LEU A 106 -9.79 6.90 -12.88
C LEU A 106 -10.38 6.24 -11.63
N PHE A 107 -9.72 6.35 -10.48
CA PHE A 107 -10.23 5.80 -9.22
C PHE A 107 -11.50 6.52 -8.73
N LEU A 108 -11.60 7.84 -8.92
CA LEU A 108 -12.83 8.60 -8.62
C LEU A 108 -14.00 8.12 -9.49
N PHE A 109 -13.77 7.91 -10.79
CA PHE A 109 -14.79 7.40 -11.71
C PHE A 109 -15.22 5.97 -11.36
N LEU A 110 -14.26 5.09 -11.05
CA LEU A 110 -14.55 3.72 -10.62
C LEU A 110 -15.34 3.68 -9.32
N LYS A 111 -15.02 4.54 -8.35
CA LYS A 111 -15.77 4.65 -7.11
C LYS A 111 -17.23 5.03 -7.38
N ASN A 112 -17.46 6.08 -8.18
CA ASN A 112 -18.80 6.55 -8.51
C ASN A 112 -19.64 5.55 -9.34
N SER A 113 -19.00 4.57 -9.96
CA SER A 113 -19.70 3.53 -10.75
C SER A 113 -20.11 2.31 -9.93
N VAL A 114 -19.63 2.20 -8.68
CA VAL A 114 -19.86 1.02 -7.81
C VAL A 114 -20.66 1.37 -6.55
N GLU A 115 -20.81 2.65 -6.22
CA GLU A 115 -21.85 3.16 -5.31
C GLU A 115 -23.18 3.34 -6.05
#